data_AF-A0A7X7P2X6-F1
#
_entry.id   AF-A0A7X7P2X6-F1
#
_cell.length_a   1.000
_cell.length_b   1.000
_cell.length_c   1.000
_cell.angle_alpha   90.00
_cell.angle_beta   90.00
_cell.angle_gamma   90.00
#
_symmetry.space_group_name_H-M   'P 1'
#
loop_
_entity.id
_entity.type
_entity.pdbx_description
1 polymer ?
#
loop_
_entity_poly.entity_id
_entity_poly.type
_entity_poly.pdbx_seq_one_letter_code
_entity_poly.pdbx_strand_id
1 'polypeptide(L)'
;MALGLTLLGAAAGCRSMPGPPSLLDGGLVSSPPLPPEGEAAAMAHALFSIGIHHELADEYTEAYEAYRRAAEFDPDSEPLALRLASSLVLQRRTEEALRTVEAFIERRPASENALLWLATFYGTVGEQERVLDLYRRVTRQFPDQAMGWLQLAGALARSDRLDEAVDVLREGLTHVSPDTDLRQELVRLHLLQMRNAPDEARRAEQRRQAIEQLRRVAGDLPGDSDTLFALGDLLVEEEQLADAIRVYEQIDRLHPADAQVKQRLARTFLAMDDPDKAAAILEELAREQPGPVNTAYYLGEIYLQAGDTANALRFFRTAAENAVDDPSAWLRLAALQSETSDEVAVATLREALDAMPGNAKLLEVLALVRLNQRRYSLAADLFAQAWKSLTAEGSEAVPSNLFFYHYATTCTHLRRTQEAAEWLQRAVELDPEMLDLYMQRSLTATSRFRQTAARVLRALAARVSSPMAAIHVHLGTLLLAEEQTSRAIREFDRAVTIVRRDPLQSATLTPRFFFWYGVALDQDGQTDRAVEMFESCIRLDPDYADALNYLAYLWAVRAIRLDEALRHIQTALSLDPGNAAYIDTLGWIYHQMGRYEEALDVLERADQLRPDDPEILDHLEKTREKLGR
;
A
#
# COMPACT_ATOMS: atom_id res chain seq x y z
N MET A 1 -26.05 17.94 -20.53
CA MET A 1 -26.63 17.95 -21.89
C MET A 1 -26.21 16.68 -22.59
N ALA A 2 -27.18 16.04 -23.28
CA ALA A 2 -27.10 14.77 -24.01
C ALA A 2 -26.92 13.50 -23.15
N LEU A 3 -28.04 12.97 -22.63
CA LEU A 3 -28.16 11.58 -22.18
C LEU A 3 -28.95 10.82 -23.26
N GLY A 4 -28.30 9.85 -23.90
CA GLY A 4 -28.84 9.06 -24.99
C GLY A 4 -29.91 8.09 -24.52
N LEU A 5 -31.10 8.20 -25.12
CA LEU A 5 -32.08 7.13 -25.20
C LEU A 5 -31.54 6.07 -26.17
N THR A 6 -31.11 4.93 -25.64
CA THR A 6 -30.82 3.74 -26.44
C THR A 6 -32.13 3.15 -26.97
N LEU A 7 -32.37 3.33 -28.27
CA LEU A 7 -33.43 2.66 -29.01
C LEU A 7 -33.15 1.14 -29.05
N LEU A 8 -34.06 0.35 -28.51
CA LEU A 8 -34.14 -1.10 -28.72
C LEU A 8 -34.45 -1.39 -30.20
N GLY A 9 -33.40 -1.67 -30.97
CA GLY A 9 -33.51 -2.27 -32.29
C GLY A 9 -33.64 -3.78 -32.17
N ALA A 10 -34.88 -4.29 -32.17
CA ALA A 10 -35.12 -5.71 -32.42
C ALA A 10 -35.02 -5.97 -33.93
N ALA A 11 -33.83 -6.34 -34.40
CA ALA A 11 -33.65 -6.97 -35.70
C ALA A 11 -34.18 -8.40 -35.63
N ALA A 12 -35.48 -8.58 -35.82
CA ALA A 12 -36.05 -9.90 -36.12
C ALA A 12 -35.67 -10.25 -37.56
N GLY A 13 -34.77 -11.23 -37.71
CA GLY A 13 -34.39 -11.80 -38.99
C GLY A 13 -35.61 -12.34 -39.74
N CYS A 14 -36.03 -11.64 -40.78
CA CYS A 14 -36.94 -12.19 -41.76
C CYS A 14 -36.18 -13.24 -42.58
N ARG A 15 -36.45 -14.53 -42.34
CA ARG A 15 -36.30 -15.55 -43.39
C ARG A 15 -37.04 -15.02 -44.62
N SER A 16 -36.35 -14.97 -45.75
CA SER A 16 -36.91 -14.55 -47.04
C SER A 16 -38.20 -15.32 -47.34
N MET A 17 -39.34 -14.66 -47.18
CA MET A 17 -40.58 -15.15 -47.79
C MET A 17 -40.43 -15.08 -49.32
N PRO A 18 -41.09 -15.98 -50.07
CA PRO A 18 -41.08 -15.89 -51.53
C PRO A 18 -41.56 -14.50 -51.94
N GLY A 19 -40.87 -13.86 -52.89
CA GLY A 19 -41.24 -12.53 -53.37
C GLY A 19 -42.71 -12.47 -53.84
N PRO A 20 -43.36 -11.30 -53.77
CA PRO A 20 -44.74 -11.16 -54.21
C PRO A 20 -44.87 -11.59 -55.68
N PRO A 21 -45.97 -12.22 -56.09
CA PRO A 21 -46.18 -12.56 -57.50
C PRO A 21 -46.16 -11.29 -58.35
N SER A 22 -45.64 -11.41 -59.58
CA SER A 22 -45.48 -10.27 -60.49
C SER A 22 -46.82 -9.60 -60.79
N LEU A 23 -46.85 -8.26 -60.66
CA LEU A 23 -47.96 -7.36 -60.97
C LEU A 23 -48.25 -7.21 -62.48
N LEU A 24 -48.16 -8.30 -63.24
CA LEU A 24 -48.46 -8.33 -64.66
C LEU A 24 -49.32 -9.57 -64.92
N ASP A 25 -50.60 -9.42 -64.61
CA ASP A 25 -51.77 -10.08 -65.23
C ASP A 25 -52.85 -10.36 -64.19
N GLY A 26 -53.82 -9.46 -64.08
CA GLY A 26 -55.01 -9.60 -63.24
C GLY A 26 -55.45 -8.27 -62.66
N GLY A 27 -56.61 -7.78 -63.09
CA GLY A 27 -57.14 -6.46 -62.75
C GLY A 27 -57.27 -6.20 -61.24
N LEU A 28 -57.43 -4.92 -60.89
CA LEU A 28 -57.72 -4.43 -59.53
C LEU A 28 -58.83 -5.26 -58.89
N VAL A 29 -58.45 -6.34 -58.20
CA VAL A 29 -59.30 -6.97 -57.21
C VAL A 29 -59.30 -5.96 -56.08
N SER A 30 -60.38 -5.18 -55.98
CA SER A 30 -60.62 -4.39 -54.77
C SER A 30 -60.65 -5.39 -53.63
N SER A 31 -59.65 -5.36 -52.76
CA SER A 31 -59.73 -6.03 -51.48
C SER A 31 -61.07 -5.63 -50.87
N PRO A 32 -61.90 -6.59 -50.39
CA PRO A 32 -63.12 -6.21 -49.69
C PRO A 32 -62.76 -5.22 -48.58
N PRO A 33 -63.56 -4.16 -48.37
CA PRO A 33 -63.26 -3.17 -47.33
C PRO A 33 -63.01 -3.90 -46.02
N LEU A 34 -61.94 -3.52 -45.33
CA LEU A 34 -61.63 -4.10 -44.04
C LEU A 34 -62.85 -3.91 -43.12
N PRO A 35 -63.16 -4.88 -42.25
CA PRO A 35 -64.13 -4.61 -41.19
C PRO A 35 -63.70 -3.35 -40.42
N PRO A 36 -64.63 -2.57 -39.85
CA PRO A 36 -64.33 -1.27 -39.23
C PRO A 36 -63.16 -1.29 -38.23
N GLU A 37 -63.02 -2.38 -37.47
CA GLU A 37 -61.89 -2.62 -36.55
C GLU A 37 -60.55 -2.77 -37.27
N GLY A 38 -60.52 -3.48 -38.41
CA GLY A 38 -59.35 -3.63 -39.26
C GLY A 38 -58.96 -2.34 -39.98
N GLU A 39 -59.94 -1.51 -40.36
CA GLU A 39 -59.69 -0.19 -40.95
C GLU A 39 -59.11 0.78 -39.91
N ALA A 40 -59.64 0.79 -38.68
CA ALA A 40 -59.10 1.58 -37.58
C ALA A 40 -57.67 1.16 -37.21
N ALA A 41 -57.39 -0.14 -37.11
CA ALA A 41 -56.04 -0.65 -36.84
C ALA A 41 -55.04 -0.30 -37.96
N ALA A 42 -55.44 -0.41 -39.23
CA ALA A 42 -54.61 -0.01 -40.36
C ALA A 42 -54.32 1.49 -40.36
N MET A 43 -55.32 2.32 -40.02
CA MET A 43 -55.16 3.77 -39.88
C MET A 43 -54.22 4.14 -38.73
N ALA A 44 -54.39 3.51 -37.57
CA ALA A 44 -53.50 3.69 -36.41
C ALA A 44 -52.04 3.36 -36.78
N HIS A 45 -51.80 2.24 -37.46
CA HIS A 45 -50.46 1.82 -37.88
C HIS A 45 -49.83 2.75 -38.92
N ALA A 46 -50.62 3.23 -39.89
CA ALA A 46 -50.16 4.19 -40.90
C ALA A 46 -49.76 5.53 -40.26
N LEU A 47 -50.60 6.07 -39.37
CA LEU A 47 -50.32 7.31 -38.64
C LEU A 47 -49.14 7.17 -37.68
N PHE A 48 -49.01 6.01 -37.01
CA PHE A 48 -47.85 5.69 -36.18
C PHE A 48 -46.55 5.68 -37.00
N SER A 49 -46.56 5.08 -38.19
CA SER A 49 -45.40 5.06 -39.09
C SER A 49 -45.03 6.46 -39.59
N ILE A 50 -46.03 7.31 -39.91
CA ILE A 50 -45.81 8.72 -40.24
C ILE A 50 -45.18 9.46 -39.06
N GLY A 51 -45.65 9.21 -37.83
CA GLY A 51 -45.07 9.79 -36.62
C GLY A 51 -43.60 9.41 -36.44
N ILE A 52 -43.22 8.15 -36.68
CA ILE A 52 -41.83 7.70 -36.64
C ILE A 52 -40.97 8.42 -37.68
N HIS A 53 -41.48 8.61 -38.90
CA HIS A 53 -40.74 9.33 -39.94
C HIS A 53 -40.46 10.79 -39.56
N HIS A 54 -41.46 11.49 -38.99
CA HIS A 54 -41.26 12.85 -38.48
C HIS A 54 -40.32 12.87 -37.27
N GLU A 55 -40.40 11.89 -36.36
CA GLU A 55 -39.48 11.77 -35.22
C GLU A 55 -38.02 11.61 -35.67
N LEU A 56 -37.77 10.76 -36.68
CA LEU A 56 -36.44 10.57 -37.27
C LEU A 56 -35.93 11.79 -38.04
N ALA A 57 -36.83 12.70 -38.44
CA ALA A 57 -36.51 13.96 -39.10
C ALA A 57 -36.36 15.13 -38.11
N ASP A 58 -36.42 14.88 -36.80
CA ASP A 58 -36.45 15.88 -35.72
C ASP A 58 -37.65 16.85 -35.79
N GLU A 59 -38.72 16.45 -36.48
CA GLU A 59 -39.97 17.20 -36.64
C GLU A 59 -40.96 16.80 -35.53
N TYR A 60 -40.62 17.14 -34.28
CA TYR A 60 -41.33 16.62 -33.11
C TYR A 60 -42.80 17.07 -32.99
N THR A 61 -43.16 18.24 -33.52
CA THR A 61 -44.55 18.74 -33.50
C THR A 61 -45.43 17.91 -34.42
N GLU A 62 -44.93 17.64 -35.63
CA GLU A 62 -45.58 16.83 -36.65
C GLU A 62 -45.65 15.37 -36.21
N ALA A 63 -44.59 14.85 -35.58
CA ALA A 63 -44.57 13.53 -34.96
C ALA A 63 -45.63 13.41 -33.86
N TYR A 64 -45.75 14.42 -32.98
CA TYR A 64 -46.77 14.47 -31.94
C TYR A 64 -48.19 14.44 -32.53
N GLU A 65 -48.48 15.25 -33.56
CA GLU A 65 -49.81 15.26 -34.19
C GLU A 65 -50.13 13.93 -34.86
N ALA A 66 -49.16 13.30 -35.52
CA ALA A 66 -49.33 11.98 -36.11
C ALA A 66 -49.61 10.90 -35.06
N TYR A 67 -48.86 10.88 -33.96
CA TYR A 67 -49.09 9.98 -32.84
C TYR A 67 -50.42 10.25 -32.13
N ARG A 68 -50.78 11.52 -31.91
CA ARG A 68 -52.04 11.90 -31.27
C ARG A 68 -53.24 11.41 -32.09
N ARG A 69 -53.19 11.58 -33.42
CA ARG A 69 -54.22 11.05 -34.33
C ARG A 69 -54.24 9.53 -34.36
N ALA A 70 -53.07 8.87 -34.35
CA ALA A 70 -53.02 7.42 -34.24
C ALA A 70 -53.71 6.92 -32.95
N ALA A 71 -53.58 7.67 -31.84
CA ALA A 71 -54.13 7.29 -30.54
C ALA A 71 -55.65 7.45 -30.45
N GLU A 72 -56.27 8.20 -31.38
CA GLU A 72 -57.73 8.24 -31.54
C GLU A 72 -58.29 6.90 -32.05
N PHE A 73 -57.49 6.17 -32.84
CA PHE A 73 -57.87 4.87 -33.41
C PHE A 73 -57.42 3.68 -32.56
N ASP A 74 -56.31 3.83 -31.82
CA ASP A 74 -55.76 2.79 -30.93
C ASP A 74 -55.29 3.38 -29.58
N PRO A 75 -56.22 3.80 -28.70
CA PRO A 75 -55.90 4.48 -27.44
C PRO A 75 -55.24 3.58 -26.37
N ASP A 76 -55.23 2.27 -26.61
CA ASP A 76 -54.69 1.25 -25.69
C ASP A 76 -53.30 0.73 -26.13
N SER A 77 -52.73 1.30 -27.19
CA SER A 77 -51.39 0.97 -27.66
C SER A 77 -50.31 1.57 -26.77
N GLU A 78 -49.59 0.70 -26.05
CA GLU A 78 -48.46 1.08 -25.20
C GLU A 78 -47.34 1.79 -25.99
N PRO A 79 -46.83 1.27 -27.12
CA PRO A 79 -45.77 1.94 -27.87
C PRO A 79 -46.16 3.35 -28.33
N LEU A 80 -47.43 3.53 -28.66
CA LEU A 80 -47.97 4.80 -29.10
C LEU A 80 -48.07 5.82 -27.97
N ALA A 81 -48.59 5.41 -26.81
CA ALA A 81 -48.66 6.27 -25.62
C ALA A 81 -47.25 6.73 -25.18
N LEU A 82 -46.27 5.84 -25.18
CA LEU A 82 -44.89 6.16 -24.78
C LEU A 82 -44.18 7.07 -25.80
N ARG A 83 -44.37 6.85 -27.11
CA ARG A 83 -43.82 7.74 -28.14
C ARG A 83 -44.47 9.12 -28.13
N LEU A 84 -45.78 9.20 -27.92
CA LEU A 84 -46.51 10.45 -27.74
C LEU A 84 -45.96 11.25 -26.55
N ALA A 85 -45.81 10.59 -25.39
CA ALA A 85 -45.23 11.19 -24.20
C ALA A 85 -43.76 11.63 -24.41
N SER A 86 -42.96 10.82 -25.10
CA SER A 86 -41.55 11.13 -25.37
C SER A 86 -41.40 12.34 -26.32
N SER A 87 -42.27 12.46 -27.34
CA SER A 87 -42.33 13.65 -28.21
C SER A 87 -42.72 14.91 -27.42
N LEU A 88 -43.66 14.81 -26.48
CA LEU A 88 -44.04 15.91 -25.59
C LEU A 88 -42.86 16.36 -24.68
N VAL A 89 -42.07 15.41 -24.16
CA VAL A 89 -40.86 15.74 -23.37
C VAL A 89 -39.85 16.53 -24.20
N LEU A 90 -39.59 16.12 -25.46
CA LEU A 90 -38.67 16.82 -26.37
C LEU A 90 -39.12 18.25 -26.68
N GLN A 91 -40.44 18.49 -26.70
CA GLN A 91 -41.04 19.81 -26.84
C GLN A 91 -41.09 20.62 -25.53
N ARG A 92 -40.50 20.13 -24.43
CA ARG A 92 -40.56 20.71 -23.08
C ARG A 92 -41.97 20.79 -22.49
N ARG A 93 -42.91 19.98 -22.98
CA ARG A 93 -44.31 19.88 -22.51
C ARG A 93 -44.45 18.75 -21.49
N THR A 94 -43.68 18.86 -20.42
CA THR A 94 -43.44 17.77 -19.47
C THR A 94 -44.68 17.33 -18.69
N GLU A 95 -45.53 18.26 -18.27
CA GLU A 95 -46.77 17.93 -17.55
C GLU A 95 -47.77 17.16 -18.41
N GLU A 96 -47.82 17.48 -19.71
CA GLU A 96 -48.68 16.78 -20.66
C GLU A 96 -48.15 15.37 -20.95
N ALA A 97 -46.82 15.20 -21.01
CA ALA A 97 -46.20 13.89 -21.16
C ALA A 97 -46.54 12.98 -19.98
N LEU A 98 -46.42 13.49 -18.75
CA LEU A 98 -46.79 12.76 -17.52
C LEU A 98 -48.26 12.33 -17.54
N ARG A 99 -49.19 13.28 -17.79
CA ARG A 99 -50.63 12.97 -17.87
C ARG A 99 -50.94 11.91 -18.94
N THR A 100 -50.20 11.92 -20.06
CA THR A 100 -50.38 10.94 -21.13
C THR A 100 -50.07 9.52 -20.66
N VAL A 101 -48.95 9.34 -19.95
CA VAL A 101 -48.53 8.02 -19.44
C VAL A 101 -49.35 7.59 -18.22
N GLU A 102 -49.69 8.52 -17.31
CA GLU A 102 -50.57 8.26 -16.16
C GLU A 102 -51.96 7.81 -16.61
N ALA A 103 -52.59 8.54 -17.55
CA ALA A 103 -53.89 8.16 -18.10
C ALA A 103 -53.84 6.82 -18.84
N PHE A 104 -52.71 6.49 -19.49
CA PHE A 104 -52.51 5.18 -20.08
C PHE A 104 -52.47 4.08 -19.01
N ILE A 105 -51.70 4.27 -17.93
CA ILE A 105 -51.60 3.31 -16.82
C ILE A 105 -52.92 3.16 -16.05
N GLU A 106 -53.74 4.20 -15.94
CA GLU A 106 -55.09 4.10 -15.36
C GLU A 106 -55.98 3.15 -16.17
N ARG A 107 -55.89 3.17 -17.51
CA ARG A 107 -56.63 2.26 -18.39
C ARG A 107 -56.00 0.87 -18.45
N ARG A 108 -54.66 0.80 -18.44
CA ARG A 108 -53.86 -0.41 -18.55
C ARG A 108 -52.87 -0.51 -17.37
N PRO A 109 -53.34 -0.97 -16.18
CA PRO A 109 -52.54 -0.94 -14.95
C PRO A 109 -51.34 -1.90 -14.93
N ALA A 110 -51.28 -2.86 -15.86
CA ALA A 110 -50.23 -3.84 -16.02
C ALA A 110 -49.45 -3.55 -17.33
N SER A 111 -48.57 -2.56 -17.25
CA SER A 111 -47.70 -2.16 -18.36
C SER A 111 -46.29 -1.90 -17.81
N GLU A 112 -45.36 -2.79 -18.13
CA GLU A 112 -43.99 -2.71 -17.64
C GLU A 112 -43.28 -1.48 -18.23
N ASN A 113 -43.35 -1.28 -19.54
CA ASN A 113 -42.63 -0.20 -20.21
C ASN A 113 -43.14 1.18 -19.78
N ALA A 114 -44.45 1.35 -19.52
CA ALA A 114 -44.97 2.62 -19.01
C ALA A 114 -44.55 2.91 -17.57
N LEU A 115 -44.50 1.88 -16.71
CA LEU A 115 -43.99 2.03 -15.35
C LEU A 115 -42.48 2.34 -15.33
N LEU A 116 -41.69 1.67 -16.17
CA LEU A 116 -40.26 1.95 -16.35
C LEU A 116 -40.02 3.35 -16.92
N TRP A 117 -40.85 3.80 -17.87
CA TRP A 117 -40.80 5.15 -18.42
C TRP A 117 -41.06 6.20 -17.33
N LEU A 118 -42.11 6.04 -16.51
CA LEU A 118 -42.38 6.95 -15.39
C LEU A 118 -41.25 6.94 -14.36
N ALA A 119 -40.69 5.77 -14.04
CA ALA A 119 -39.60 5.66 -13.09
C ALA A 119 -38.34 6.38 -13.61
N THR A 120 -38.02 6.22 -14.90
CA THR A 120 -36.93 6.95 -15.56
C THR A 120 -37.18 8.46 -15.49
N PHE A 121 -38.39 8.89 -15.81
CA PHE A 121 -38.79 10.30 -15.77
C PHE A 121 -38.62 10.89 -14.35
N TYR A 122 -39.22 10.29 -13.32
CA TYR A 122 -39.09 10.79 -11.95
C TYR A 122 -37.64 10.74 -11.43
N GLY A 123 -36.84 9.80 -11.91
CA GLY A 123 -35.40 9.76 -11.63
C GLY A 123 -34.66 11.00 -12.14
N THR A 124 -35.04 11.54 -13.30
CA THR A 124 -34.42 12.79 -13.82
C THR A 124 -34.80 14.03 -13.01
N VAL A 125 -35.96 14.01 -12.35
CA VAL A 125 -36.48 15.13 -11.53
C VAL A 125 -36.01 15.02 -10.07
N GLY A 126 -35.34 13.92 -9.69
CA GLY A 126 -34.81 13.69 -8.35
C GLY A 126 -35.83 13.16 -7.33
N GLU A 127 -36.98 12.66 -7.79
CA GLU A 127 -38.08 12.13 -6.95
C GLU A 127 -37.82 10.66 -6.56
N GLN A 128 -36.76 10.42 -5.78
CA GLN A 128 -36.18 9.08 -5.58
C GLN A 128 -37.15 8.04 -4.97
N GLU A 129 -37.97 8.40 -3.97
CA GLU A 129 -38.92 7.45 -3.36
C GLU A 129 -40.03 7.03 -4.33
N ARG A 130 -40.48 7.93 -5.22
CA ARG A 130 -41.45 7.58 -6.27
C ARG A 130 -40.87 6.59 -7.27
N VAL A 131 -39.58 6.74 -7.60
CA VAL A 131 -38.87 5.79 -8.47
C VAL A 131 -38.84 4.40 -7.84
N LEU A 132 -38.53 4.30 -6.54
CA LEU A 132 -38.52 3.02 -5.83
C LEU A 132 -39.90 2.38 -5.78
N ASP A 133 -40.96 3.15 -5.54
CA ASP A 133 -42.34 2.63 -5.53
C ASP A 133 -42.79 2.13 -6.91
N LEU A 134 -42.41 2.82 -7.98
CA LEU A 134 -42.68 2.38 -9.34
C LEU A 134 -41.95 1.07 -9.66
N TYR A 135 -40.66 0.94 -9.32
CA TYR A 135 -39.93 -0.32 -9.54
C TYR A 135 -40.42 -1.46 -8.65
N ARG A 136 -40.86 -1.20 -7.41
CA ARG A 136 -41.57 -2.18 -6.57
C ARG A 136 -42.89 -2.63 -7.19
N ARG A 137 -43.59 -1.72 -7.89
CA ARG A 137 -44.80 -2.08 -8.64
C ARG A 137 -44.47 -2.95 -9.84
N VAL A 138 -43.39 -2.65 -10.57
CA VAL A 138 -42.91 -3.47 -11.70
C VAL A 138 -42.60 -4.90 -11.23
N THR A 139 -41.79 -5.07 -10.18
CA THR A 139 -41.41 -6.39 -9.65
C THR A 139 -42.61 -7.21 -9.16
N ARG A 140 -43.65 -6.58 -8.60
CA ARG A 140 -44.88 -7.29 -8.20
C ARG A 140 -45.77 -7.70 -9.38
N GLN A 141 -45.81 -6.89 -10.44
CA GLN A 141 -46.67 -7.15 -11.60
C GLN A 141 -46.02 -8.07 -12.63
N PHE A 142 -44.69 -8.02 -12.72
CA PHE A 142 -43.86 -8.78 -13.67
C PHE A 142 -42.72 -9.50 -12.92
N PRO A 143 -43.04 -10.39 -11.96
CA PRO A 143 -42.03 -11.02 -11.10
C PRO A 143 -41.07 -11.93 -11.86
N ASP A 144 -41.49 -12.48 -13.00
CA ASP A 144 -40.72 -13.36 -13.88
C ASP A 144 -39.71 -12.63 -14.78
N GLN A 145 -39.75 -11.30 -14.80
CA GLN A 145 -38.87 -10.47 -15.64
C GLN A 145 -37.69 -9.89 -14.87
N ALA A 146 -36.48 -10.12 -15.36
CA ALA A 146 -35.24 -9.67 -14.72
C ALA A 146 -35.14 -8.14 -14.58
N MET A 147 -35.60 -7.40 -15.58
CA MET A 147 -35.39 -5.95 -15.70
C MET A 147 -35.93 -5.18 -14.49
N GLY A 148 -37.14 -5.50 -14.01
CA GLY A 148 -37.73 -4.83 -12.84
C GLY A 148 -36.88 -4.96 -11.58
N TRP A 149 -36.36 -6.16 -11.32
CA TRP A 149 -35.50 -6.45 -10.16
C TRP A 149 -34.16 -5.72 -10.25
N LEU A 150 -33.52 -5.74 -11.42
CA LEU A 150 -32.26 -5.05 -11.68
C LEU A 150 -32.39 -3.53 -11.51
N GLN A 151 -33.46 -2.93 -12.05
CA GLN A 151 -33.70 -1.50 -11.91
C GLN A 151 -33.99 -1.08 -10.46
N LEU A 152 -34.77 -1.88 -9.72
CA LEU A 152 -35.03 -1.63 -8.31
C LEU A 152 -33.74 -1.70 -7.47
N ALA A 153 -32.96 -2.78 -7.63
CA ALA A 153 -31.70 -2.95 -6.93
C ALA A 153 -30.69 -1.85 -7.27
N GLY A 154 -30.55 -1.50 -8.55
CA GLY A 154 -29.69 -0.40 -8.99
C GLY A 154 -30.12 0.96 -8.43
N ALA A 155 -31.43 1.22 -8.32
CA ALA A 155 -31.94 2.45 -7.70
C ALA A 155 -31.66 2.50 -6.19
N LEU A 156 -31.83 1.39 -5.47
CA LEU A 156 -31.50 1.27 -4.06
C LEU A 156 -29.99 1.46 -3.81
N ALA A 157 -29.15 0.85 -4.65
CA ALA A 157 -27.70 0.98 -4.54
C ALA A 157 -27.22 2.43 -4.75
N ARG A 158 -27.82 3.18 -5.69
CA ARG A 158 -27.55 4.61 -5.88
C ARG A 158 -27.98 5.47 -4.68
N SER A 159 -28.91 4.98 -3.86
CA SER A 159 -29.36 5.60 -2.62
C SER A 159 -28.61 5.13 -1.38
N ASP A 160 -27.46 4.44 -1.55
CA ASP A 160 -26.64 3.88 -0.46
C ASP A 160 -27.38 2.83 0.40
N ARG A 161 -28.45 2.23 -0.15
CA ARG A 161 -29.27 1.19 0.50
C ARG A 161 -28.86 -0.20 -0.01
N LEU A 162 -27.58 -0.54 0.18
CA LEU A 162 -26.97 -1.75 -0.42
C LEU A 162 -27.57 -3.05 0.11
N ASP A 163 -27.85 -3.15 1.40
CA ASP A 163 -28.44 -4.37 1.99
C ASP A 163 -29.84 -4.66 1.40
N GLU A 164 -30.67 -3.62 1.26
CA GLU A 164 -31.99 -3.75 0.63
C GLU A 164 -31.89 -4.13 -0.85
N ALA A 165 -30.89 -3.60 -1.56
CA ALA A 165 -30.64 -3.97 -2.96
C ALA A 165 -30.31 -5.47 -3.11
N VAL A 166 -29.50 -6.01 -2.19
CA VAL A 166 -29.17 -7.45 -2.14
C VAL A 166 -30.41 -8.28 -1.84
N ASP A 167 -31.23 -7.89 -0.86
CA ASP A 167 -32.46 -8.60 -0.51
C ASP A 167 -33.46 -8.64 -1.67
N VAL A 168 -33.61 -7.52 -2.39
CA VAL A 168 -34.46 -7.45 -3.59
C VAL A 168 -33.99 -8.42 -4.67
N LEU A 169 -32.69 -8.49 -4.95
CA LEU A 169 -32.20 -9.43 -5.97
C LEU A 169 -32.34 -10.89 -5.52
N ARG A 170 -32.14 -11.19 -4.23
CA ARG A 170 -32.37 -12.53 -3.68
C ARG A 170 -33.83 -12.97 -3.81
N GLU A 171 -34.77 -12.06 -3.61
CA GLU A 171 -36.20 -12.30 -3.89
C GLU A 171 -36.41 -12.56 -5.39
N GLY A 172 -35.83 -11.73 -6.26
CA GLY A 172 -35.89 -11.89 -7.72
C GLY A 172 -35.37 -13.24 -8.21
N LEU A 173 -34.31 -13.79 -7.61
CA LEU A 173 -33.79 -15.14 -7.93
C LEU A 173 -34.82 -16.26 -7.72
N THR A 174 -35.88 -16.03 -6.93
CA THR A 174 -36.94 -17.04 -6.72
C THR A 174 -38.03 -16.99 -7.79
N HIS A 175 -38.06 -15.94 -8.61
CA HIS A 175 -39.11 -15.69 -9.59
C HIS A 175 -38.63 -15.70 -11.04
N VAL A 176 -37.36 -15.36 -11.29
CA VAL A 176 -36.79 -15.20 -12.63
C VAL A 176 -36.01 -16.44 -13.06
N SER A 177 -36.14 -16.85 -14.32
CA SER A 177 -35.32 -17.90 -14.94
C SER A 177 -35.16 -17.63 -16.45
N PRO A 178 -33.93 -17.58 -17.02
CA PRO A 178 -32.64 -17.71 -16.35
C PRO A 178 -32.32 -16.51 -15.46
N ASP A 179 -31.65 -16.75 -14.34
CA ASP A 179 -31.37 -15.75 -13.30
C ASP A 179 -29.93 -15.21 -13.35
N THR A 180 -29.17 -15.55 -14.40
CA THR A 180 -27.75 -15.23 -14.55
C THR A 180 -27.47 -13.72 -14.42
N ASP A 181 -28.29 -12.86 -15.03
CA ASP A 181 -28.14 -11.39 -14.94
C ASP A 181 -28.32 -10.87 -13.50
N LEU A 182 -29.27 -11.44 -12.75
CA LEU A 182 -29.51 -11.08 -11.35
C LEU A 182 -28.34 -11.51 -10.47
N ARG A 183 -27.75 -12.68 -10.75
CA ARG A 183 -26.57 -13.18 -10.03
C ARG A 183 -25.34 -12.33 -10.32
N GLN A 184 -25.12 -11.91 -11.57
CA GLN A 184 -24.03 -10.99 -11.91
C GLN A 184 -24.15 -9.66 -11.15
N GLU A 185 -25.36 -9.11 -11.07
CA GLU A 185 -25.59 -7.89 -10.30
C GLU A 185 -25.42 -8.11 -8.78
N LEU A 186 -25.84 -9.26 -8.24
CA LEU A 186 -25.57 -9.64 -6.85
C LEU A 186 -24.06 -9.71 -6.56
N VAL A 187 -23.27 -10.32 -7.45
CA VAL A 187 -21.80 -10.34 -7.32
C VAL A 187 -21.25 -8.91 -7.24
N ARG A 188 -21.69 -8.02 -8.13
CA ARG A 188 -21.27 -6.62 -8.14
C ARG A 188 -21.58 -5.92 -6.80
N LEU A 189 -22.77 -6.17 -6.23
CA LEU A 189 -23.16 -5.61 -4.93
C LEU A 189 -22.34 -6.19 -3.77
N HIS A 190 -22.10 -7.50 -3.73
CA HIS A 190 -21.26 -8.12 -2.70
C HIS A 190 -19.81 -7.60 -2.75
N LEU A 191 -19.23 -7.44 -3.95
CA LEU A 191 -17.89 -6.85 -4.10
C LEU A 191 -17.85 -5.38 -3.62
N LEU A 192 -18.91 -4.61 -3.86
CA LEU A 192 -19.03 -3.24 -3.36
C LEU A 192 -19.13 -3.20 -1.83
N GLN A 193 -19.96 -4.07 -1.23
CA GLN A 193 -20.08 -4.18 0.23
C GLN A 193 -18.78 -4.67 0.89
N MET A 194 -18.05 -5.58 0.23
CA MET A 194 -16.74 -6.07 0.68
C MET A 194 -15.71 -4.93 0.76
N ARG A 195 -15.66 -4.07 -0.27
CA ARG A 195 -14.77 -2.90 -0.30
C ARG A 195 -15.12 -1.88 0.79
N ASN A 196 -16.41 -1.70 1.08
CA ASN A 196 -16.92 -0.74 2.06
C ASN A 196 -17.04 -1.34 3.48
N ALA A 197 -16.60 -2.59 3.70
CA ALA A 197 -16.79 -3.28 4.96
C ALA A 197 -15.97 -2.62 6.10
N PRO A 198 -16.60 -2.38 7.28
CA PRO A 198 -15.94 -1.75 8.44
C PRO A 198 -14.95 -2.67 9.15
N ASP A 199 -15.07 -3.99 8.97
CA ASP A 199 -14.26 -5.01 9.63
C ASP A 199 -14.03 -6.21 8.70
N GLU A 200 -13.05 -7.03 9.04
CA GLU A 200 -12.66 -8.21 8.24
C GLU A 200 -13.74 -9.31 8.26
N ALA A 201 -14.53 -9.42 9.33
CA ALA A 201 -15.57 -10.44 9.42
C ALA A 201 -16.69 -10.21 8.39
N ARG A 202 -17.14 -8.95 8.24
CA ARG A 202 -18.07 -8.56 7.18
C ARG A 202 -17.45 -8.71 5.80
N ARG A 203 -16.17 -8.34 5.64
CA ARG A 203 -15.46 -8.50 4.37
C ARG A 203 -15.44 -9.97 3.92
N ALA A 204 -15.06 -10.89 4.82
CA ALA A 204 -15.04 -12.33 4.56
C ALA A 204 -16.44 -12.88 4.25
N GLU A 205 -17.49 -12.42 4.94
CA GLU A 205 -18.86 -12.84 4.61
C GLU A 205 -19.28 -12.41 3.20
N GLN A 206 -19.04 -11.15 2.84
CA GLN A 206 -19.36 -10.67 1.49
C GLN A 206 -18.55 -11.40 0.41
N ARG A 207 -17.29 -11.75 0.71
CA ARG A 207 -16.45 -12.56 -0.17
C ARG A 207 -17.04 -13.96 -0.41
N ARG A 208 -17.48 -14.65 0.65
CA ARG A 208 -18.14 -15.96 0.54
C ARG A 208 -19.42 -15.91 -0.29
N GLN A 209 -20.26 -14.88 -0.07
CA GLN A 209 -21.49 -14.68 -0.85
C GLN A 209 -21.19 -14.42 -2.33
N ALA A 210 -20.18 -13.60 -2.63
CA ALA A 210 -19.74 -13.36 -4.01
C ALA A 210 -19.24 -14.64 -4.69
N ILE A 211 -18.42 -15.45 -3.99
CA ILE A 211 -17.92 -16.74 -4.51
C ILE A 211 -19.08 -17.70 -4.81
N GLU A 212 -20.09 -17.78 -3.94
CA GLU A 212 -21.25 -18.63 -4.18
C GLU A 212 -22.00 -18.23 -5.46
N GLN A 213 -22.25 -16.94 -5.66
CA GLN A 213 -22.93 -16.46 -6.86
C GLN A 213 -22.06 -16.65 -8.11
N LEU A 214 -20.75 -16.36 -8.03
CA LEU A 214 -19.81 -16.59 -9.13
C LEU A 214 -19.74 -18.07 -9.55
N ARG A 215 -19.79 -19.02 -8.61
CA ARG A 215 -19.87 -20.46 -8.94
C ARG A 215 -21.13 -20.80 -9.75
N ARG A 216 -22.26 -20.15 -9.47
CA ARG A 216 -23.50 -20.33 -10.23
C ARG A 216 -23.40 -19.72 -11.62
N VAL A 217 -22.93 -18.47 -11.71
CA VAL A 217 -22.72 -17.78 -13.01
C VAL A 217 -21.74 -18.55 -13.89
N ALA A 218 -20.63 -19.05 -13.33
CA ALA A 218 -19.66 -19.88 -14.05
C ALA A 218 -20.24 -21.22 -14.52
N GLY A 219 -21.26 -21.75 -13.82
CA GLY A 219 -21.99 -22.95 -14.25
C GLY A 219 -22.89 -22.69 -15.46
N ASP A 220 -23.56 -21.53 -15.48
CA ASP A 220 -24.43 -21.10 -16.59
C ASP A 220 -23.60 -20.65 -17.81
N LEU A 221 -22.47 -20.00 -17.56
CA LEU A 221 -21.55 -19.43 -18.55
C LEU A 221 -20.14 -20.03 -18.44
N PRO A 222 -19.95 -21.33 -18.75
CA PRO A 222 -18.67 -22.02 -18.50
C PRO A 222 -17.49 -21.55 -19.38
N GLY A 223 -17.77 -20.73 -20.40
CA GLY A 223 -16.76 -20.12 -21.28
C GLY A 223 -16.43 -18.67 -20.96
N ASP A 224 -17.05 -18.08 -19.94
CA ASP A 224 -16.81 -16.68 -19.56
C ASP A 224 -15.56 -16.55 -18.69
N SER A 225 -14.43 -16.28 -19.34
CA SER A 225 -13.12 -16.16 -18.69
C SER A 225 -13.06 -15.07 -17.61
N ASP A 226 -13.81 -13.97 -17.77
CA ASP A 226 -13.82 -12.88 -16.78
C ASP A 226 -14.46 -13.33 -15.46
N THR A 227 -15.61 -14.02 -15.54
CA THR A 227 -16.26 -14.63 -14.37
C THR A 227 -15.35 -15.68 -13.72
N LEU A 228 -14.71 -16.53 -14.51
CA LEU A 228 -13.80 -17.56 -13.99
C LEU A 228 -12.56 -16.93 -13.32
N PHE A 229 -11.99 -15.86 -13.88
CA PHE A 229 -10.87 -15.16 -13.25
C PHE A 229 -11.29 -14.53 -11.92
N ALA A 230 -12.43 -13.84 -11.89
CA ALA A 230 -12.95 -13.27 -10.65
C ALA A 230 -13.21 -14.35 -9.58
N LEU A 231 -13.76 -15.49 -9.97
CA LEU A 231 -13.96 -16.64 -9.08
C LEU A 231 -12.63 -17.19 -8.56
N GLY A 232 -11.67 -17.45 -9.45
CA GLY A 232 -10.36 -17.97 -9.09
C GLY A 232 -9.62 -17.04 -8.14
N ASP A 233 -9.62 -15.73 -8.42
CA ASP A 233 -8.91 -14.74 -7.60
C ASP A 233 -9.50 -14.67 -6.17
N LEU A 234 -10.84 -14.66 -6.03
CA LEU A 234 -11.50 -14.69 -4.71
C LEU A 234 -11.27 -16.02 -3.97
N LEU A 235 -11.21 -17.15 -4.67
CA LEU A 235 -10.92 -18.45 -4.07
C LEU A 235 -9.51 -18.51 -3.50
N VAL A 236 -8.52 -17.88 -4.16
CA VAL A 236 -7.16 -17.77 -3.62
C VAL A 236 -7.15 -16.95 -2.33
N GLU A 237 -7.91 -15.85 -2.29
CA GLU A 237 -8.02 -15.00 -1.09
C GLU A 237 -8.71 -15.71 0.10
N GLU A 238 -9.64 -16.64 -0.14
CA GLU A 238 -10.23 -17.51 0.89
C GLU A 238 -9.38 -18.76 1.21
N GLU A 239 -8.15 -18.84 0.71
CA GLU A 239 -7.24 -19.99 0.85
C GLU A 239 -7.83 -21.31 0.31
N GLN A 240 -8.84 -21.23 -0.57
CA GLN A 240 -9.43 -22.37 -1.28
C GLN A 240 -8.62 -22.72 -2.53
N LEU A 241 -7.32 -22.94 -2.35
CA LEU A 241 -6.33 -23.04 -3.43
C LEU A 241 -6.61 -24.17 -4.43
N ALA A 242 -7.09 -25.33 -3.94
CA ALA A 242 -7.41 -26.47 -4.80
C ALA A 242 -8.61 -26.20 -5.73
N ASP A 243 -9.58 -25.39 -5.29
CA ASP A 243 -10.71 -25.00 -6.12
C ASP A 243 -10.30 -23.91 -7.11
N ALA A 244 -9.48 -22.94 -6.67
CA ALA A 244 -8.91 -21.92 -7.53
C ALA A 244 -8.13 -22.54 -8.71
N ILE A 245 -7.31 -23.57 -8.45
CA ILE A 245 -6.58 -24.30 -9.49
C ILE A 245 -7.54 -24.89 -10.52
N ARG A 246 -8.62 -25.55 -10.11
CA ARG A 246 -9.58 -26.14 -11.06
C ARG A 246 -10.24 -25.09 -11.96
N VAL A 247 -10.53 -23.92 -11.38
CA VAL A 247 -11.10 -22.78 -12.12
C VAL A 247 -10.08 -22.24 -13.11
N TYR A 248 -8.82 -22.05 -12.71
CA TYR A 248 -7.78 -21.63 -13.63
C TYR A 248 -7.43 -22.69 -14.69
N GLU A 249 -7.44 -23.99 -14.38
CA GLU A 249 -7.29 -25.07 -15.36
C GLU A 249 -8.45 -25.12 -16.36
N GLN A 250 -9.65 -24.66 -15.96
CA GLN A 250 -10.75 -24.46 -16.89
C GLN A 250 -10.44 -23.32 -17.87
N ILE A 251 -9.96 -22.18 -17.38
CA ILE A 251 -9.53 -21.06 -18.24
C ILE A 251 -8.37 -21.50 -19.15
N ASP A 252 -7.38 -22.22 -18.63
CA ASP A 252 -6.24 -22.72 -19.40
C ASP A 252 -6.68 -23.68 -20.52
N ARG A 253 -7.71 -24.50 -20.30
CA ARG A 253 -8.29 -25.32 -21.38
C ARG A 253 -8.97 -24.50 -22.47
N LEU A 254 -9.56 -23.36 -22.12
CA LEU A 254 -10.17 -22.42 -23.07
C LEU A 254 -9.09 -21.60 -23.81
N HIS A 255 -8.01 -21.25 -23.11
CA HIS A 255 -6.93 -20.40 -23.58
C HIS A 255 -5.54 -20.95 -23.16
N PRO A 256 -5.04 -22.03 -23.81
CA PRO A 256 -3.85 -22.77 -23.33
C PRO A 256 -2.52 -21.99 -23.32
N ALA A 257 -2.47 -20.91 -24.09
CA ALA A 257 -1.30 -20.05 -24.21
C ALA A 257 -1.50 -18.70 -23.50
N ASP A 258 -2.51 -18.55 -22.64
CA ASP A 258 -2.71 -17.29 -21.93
C ASP A 258 -1.70 -17.16 -20.77
N ALA A 259 -0.79 -16.18 -20.88
CA ALA A 259 0.20 -15.92 -19.85
C ALA A 259 -0.44 -15.56 -18.49
N GLN A 260 -1.62 -14.93 -18.51
CA GLN A 260 -2.29 -14.45 -17.31
C GLN A 260 -2.79 -15.62 -16.44
N VAL A 261 -3.36 -16.67 -17.05
CA VAL A 261 -3.82 -17.86 -16.32
C VAL A 261 -2.64 -18.73 -15.84
N LYS A 262 -1.61 -18.92 -16.69
CA LYS A 262 -0.40 -19.67 -16.31
C LYS A 262 0.32 -19.03 -15.12
N GLN A 263 0.40 -17.69 -15.07
CA GLN A 263 0.96 -16.97 -13.93
C GLN A 263 0.13 -17.14 -12.65
N ARG A 264 -1.21 -17.07 -12.74
CA ARG A 264 -2.09 -17.30 -11.59
C ARG A 264 -2.00 -18.74 -11.07
N LEU A 265 -1.98 -19.73 -11.97
CA LEU A 265 -1.75 -21.13 -11.62
C LEU A 265 -0.43 -21.30 -10.88
N ALA A 266 0.67 -20.79 -11.42
CA ALA A 266 1.99 -20.89 -10.80
C ALA A 266 2.01 -20.25 -9.39
N ARG A 267 1.46 -19.04 -9.24
CA ARG A 267 1.34 -18.39 -7.92
C ARG A 267 0.47 -19.19 -6.95
N THR A 268 -0.61 -19.81 -7.43
CA THR A 268 -1.50 -20.63 -6.60
C THR A 268 -0.80 -21.92 -6.14
N PHE A 269 0.00 -22.56 -7.00
CA PHE A 269 0.83 -23.70 -6.61
C PHE A 269 1.94 -23.31 -5.61
N LEU A 270 2.53 -22.13 -5.72
CA LEU A 270 3.46 -21.62 -4.70
C LEU A 270 2.79 -21.40 -3.35
N ALA A 271 1.56 -20.85 -3.35
CA ALA A 271 0.78 -20.70 -2.12
C ALA A 271 0.42 -22.06 -1.48
N MET A 272 0.40 -23.14 -2.29
CA MET A 272 0.25 -24.52 -1.83
C MET A 272 1.58 -25.19 -1.42
N ASP A 273 2.70 -24.48 -1.42
CA ASP A 273 4.04 -25.03 -1.16
C ASP A 273 4.47 -26.11 -2.17
N ASP A 274 4.03 -25.97 -3.44
CA ASP A 274 4.37 -26.87 -4.56
C ASP A 274 5.14 -26.10 -5.66
N PRO A 275 6.42 -25.74 -5.41
CA PRO A 275 7.21 -24.96 -6.36
C PRO A 275 7.54 -25.72 -7.64
N ASP A 276 7.59 -27.05 -7.60
CA ASP A 276 7.88 -27.90 -8.77
C ASP A 276 6.79 -27.75 -9.84
N LYS A 277 5.51 -27.81 -9.44
CA LYS A 277 4.40 -27.57 -10.38
C LYS A 277 4.35 -26.12 -10.84
N ALA A 278 4.60 -25.17 -9.95
CA ALA A 278 4.65 -23.76 -10.32
C ALA A 278 5.71 -23.49 -11.41
N ALA A 279 6.91 -24.05 -11.24
CA ALA A 279 7.98 -23.96 -12.21
C ALA A 279 7.61 -24.63 -13.54
N ALA A 280 7.07 -25.86 -13.51
CA ALA A 280 6.69 -26.59 -14.72
C ALA A 280 5.71 -25.81 -15.62
N ILE A 281 4.73 -25.13 -15.02
CA ILE A 281 3.72 -24.31 -15.72
C ILE A 281 4.38 -23.10 -16.41
N LEU A 282 5.27 -22.39 -15.72
CA LEU A 282 5.95 -21.24 -16.31
C LEU A 282 7.04 -21.65 -17.31
N GLU A 283 7.66 -22.81 -17.16
CA GLU A 283 8.61 -23.36 -18.13
C GLU A 283 7.92 -23.78 -19.44
N GLU A 284 6.70 -24.30 -19.36
CA GLU A 284 5.84 -24.51 -20.53
C GLU A 284 5.55 -23.19 -21.24
N LEU A 285 5.07 -22.19 -20.48
CA LEU A 285 4.81 -20.85 -21.02
C LEU A 285 6.06 -20.25 -21.69
N ALA A 286 7.23 -20.38 -21.07
CA ALA A 286 8.50 -19.87 -21.62
C ALA A 286 8.93 -20.59 -22.92
N ARG A 287 8.58 -21.87 -23.08
CA ARG A 287 8.86 -22.63 -24.32
C ARG A 287 7.94 -22.18 -25.47
N GLU A 288 6.68 -21.91 -25.17
CA GLU A 288 5.67 -21.56 -26.17
C GLU A 288 5.73 -20.08 -26.58
N GLN A 289 6.07 -19.21 -25.62
CA GLN A 289 6.22 -17.77 -25.81
C GLN A 289 7.58 -17.33 -25.26
N PRO A 290 8.66 -17.47 -26.05
CA PRO A 290 9.94 -16.86 -25.75
C PRO A 290 9.80 -15.34 -25.89
N GLY A 291 9.25 -14.66 -24.87
CA GLY A 291 8.70 -13.32 -25.07
C GLY A 291 8.75 -12.38 -23.86
N PRO A 292 8.28 -12.76 -22.66
CA PRO A 292 8.37 -11.83 -21.54
C PRO A 292 9.58 -12.17 -20.67
N VAL A 293 10.55 -11.24 -20.60
CA VAL A 293 11.62 -11.17 -19.58
C VAL A 293 11.10 -11.53 -18.18
N ASN A 294 9.87 -11.12 -17.87
CA ASN A 294 9.18 -11.39 -16.62
C ASN A 294 9.01 -12.88 -16.30
N THR A 295 8.79 -13.76 -17.28
CA THR A 295 8.59 -15.20 -17.04
C THR A 295 9.88 -15.85 -16.51
N ALA A 296 11.02 -15.51 -17.10
CA ALA A 296 12.32 -16.00 -16.61
C ALA A 296 12.63 -15.42 -15.22
N TYR A 297 12.30 -14.16 -14.96
CA TYR A 297 12.46 -13.57 -13.63
C TYR A 297 11.61 -14.30 -12.57
N TYR A 298 10.34 -14.56 -12.86
CA TYR A 298 9.45 -15.29 -11.95
C TYR A 298 9.90 -16.73 -11.72
N LEU A 299 10.40 -17.42 -12.76
CA LEU A 299 11.02 -18.74 -12.59
C LEU A 299 12.22 -18.67 -11.66
N GLY A 300 13.07 -17.64 -11.78
CA GLY A 300 14.19 -17.39 -10.87
C GLY A 300 13.75 -17.29 -9.40
N GLU A 301 12.70 -16.50 -9.13
CA GLU A 301 12.14 -16.35 -7.78
C GLU A 301 11.52 -17.66 -7.26
N ILE A 302 10.81 -18.42 -8.10
CA ILE A 302 10.21 -19.72 -7.74
C ILE A 302 11.29 -20.71 -7.31
N TYR A 303 12.33 -20.87 -8.12
CA TYR A 303 13.43 -21.78 -7.80
C TYR A 303 14.20 -21.33 -6.56
N LEU A 304 14.33 -20.02 -6.34
CA LEU A 304 14.95 -19.49 -5.12
C LEU A 304 14.11 -19.84 -3.87
N GLN A 305 12.79 -19.69 -3.94
CA GLN A 305 11.88 -20.08 -2.85
C GLN A 305 11.92 -21.60 -2.59
N ALA A 306 12.08 -22.41 -3.64
CA ALA A 306 12.26 -23.85 -3.56
C ALA A 306 13.62 -24.28 -2.97
N GLY A 307 14.55 -23.34 -2.77
CA GLY A 307 15.93 -23.63 -2.34
C GLY A 307 16.86 -24.11 -3.46
N ASP A 308 16.40 -24.15 -4.71
CA ASP A 308 17.23 -24.48 -5.87
C ASP A 308 17.93 -23.22 -6.41
N THR A 309 18.99 -22.82 -5.72
CA THR A 309 19.81 -21.66 -6.09
C THR A 309 20.42 -21.80 -7.49
N ALA A 310 20.71 -23.02 -7.96
CA ALA A 310 21.35 -23.24 -9.25
C ALA A 310 20.41 -22.87 -10.41
N ASN A 311 19.16 -23.33 -10.37
CA ASN A 311 18.17 -22.93 -11.36
C ASN A 311 17.77 -21.47 -11.20
N ALA A 312 17.67 -20.95 -9.97
CA ALA A 312 17.41 -19.54 -9.74
C ALA A 312 18.43 -18.63 -10.46
N LEU A 313 19.73 -18.89 -10.26
CA LEU A 313 20.81 -18.15 -10.93
C LEU A 313 20.73 -18.25 -12.45
N ARG A 314 20.41 -19.43 -12.99
CA ARG A 314 20.26 -19.64 -14.44
C ARG A 314 19.14 -18.79 -15.01
N PHE A 315 17.96 -18.80 -14.38
CA PHE A 315 16.80 -18.06 -14.87
C PHE A 315 16.92 -16.55 -14.65
N PHE A 316 17.51 -16.09 -13.55
CA PHE A 316 17.83 -14.67 -13.38
C PHE A 316 18.82 -14.18 -14.43
N ARG A 317 19.83 -14.99 -14.80
CA ARG A 317 20.73 -14.66 -15.92
C ARG A 317 19.97 -14.56 -17.24
N THR A 318 19.10 -15.52 -17.55
CA THR A 318 18.26 -15.45 -18.76
C THR A 318 17.39 -14.20 -18.76
N ALA A 319 16.76 -13.85 -17.63
CA ALA A 319 15.99 -12.61 -17.52
C ALA A 319 16.87 -11.38 -17.75
N ALA A 320 18.06 -11.34 -17.15
CA ALA A 320 19.00 -10.24 -17.23
C ALA A 320 19.55 -10.00 -18.65
N GLU A 321 19.88 -11.06 -19.38
CA GLU A 321 20.38 -10.99 -20.77
C GLU A 321 19.31 -10.51 -21.77
N ASN A 322 18.03 -10.68 -21.45
CA ASN A 322 16.91 -10.25 -22.30
C ASN A 322 16.29 -8.91 -21.87
N ALA A 323 16.67 -8.37 -20.70
CA ALA A 323 16.20 -7.10 -20.18
C ALA A 323 17.06 -5.94 -20.73
N VAL A 324 16.56 -5.22 -21.73
CA VAL A 324 17.33 -4.14 -22.39
C VAL A 324 17.53 -2.92 -21.49
N ASP A 325 16.55 -2.56 -20.65
CA ASP A 325 16.55 -1.31 -19.87
C ASP A 325 16.23 -1.49 -18.38
N ASP A 326 16.20 -2.73 -17.87
CA ASP A 326 15.84 -3.03 -16.47
C ASP A 326 17.00 -3.72 -15.72
N PRO A 327 17.60 -3.08 -14.70
CA PRO A 327 18.67 -3.66 -13.93
C PRO A 327 18.20 -4.72 -12.91
N SER A 328 16.88 -4.91 -12.72
CA SER A 328 16.33 -5.72 -11.61
C SER A 328 16.84 -7.16 -11.61
N ALA A 329 16.84 -7.82 -12.77
CA ALA A 329 17.35 -9.19 -12.90
C ALA A 329 18.86 -9.29 -12.66
N TRP A 330 19.65 -8.33 -13.17
CA TRP A 330 21.09 -8.24 -12.92
C TRP A 330 21.40 -8.02 -11.44
N LEU A 331 20.65 -7.16 -10.77
CA LEU A 331 20.80 -6.86 -9.35
C LEU A 331 20.46 -8.06 -8.47
N ARG A 332 19.37 -8.78 -8.79
CA ARG A 332 19.05 -10.05 -8.12
C ARG A 332 20.16 -11.07 -8.30
N LEU A 333 20.61 -11.28 -9.54
CA LEU A 333 21.68 -12.22 -9.84
C LEU A 333 22.96 -11.90 -9.04
N ALA A 334 23.37 -10.64 -9.02
CA ALA A 334 24.55 -10.20 -8.28
C ALA A 334 24.39 -10.36 -6.75
N ALA A 335 23.20 -10.09 -6.20
CA ALA A 335 22.93 -10.25 -4.78
C ALA A 335 23.03 -11.72 -4.34
N LEU A 336 22.43 -12.65 -5.09
CA LEU A 336 22.57 -14.09 -4.81
C LEU A 336 24.04 -14.54 -4.89
N GLN A 337 24.78 -14.02 -5.88
CA GLN A 337 26.18 -14.39 -6.04
C GLN A 337 27.07 -13.83 -4.92
N SER A 338 26.77 -12.67 -4.34
CA SER A 338 27.58 -12.09 -3.27
C SER A 338 27.55 -12.91 -1.98
N GLU A 339 26.53 -13.76 -1.79
CA GLU A 339 26.51 -14.72 -0.67
C GLU A 339 27.64 -15.75 -0.78
N THR A 340 28.06 -16.08 -2.00
CA THR A 340 29.12 -17.08 -2.26
C THR A 340 30.46 -16.43 -2.55
N SER A 341 30.49 -15.37 -3.36
CA SER A 341 31.70 -14.68 -3.77
C SER A 341 31.41 -13.27 -4.26
N ASP A 342 31.89 -12.28 -3.50
CA ASP A 342 31.80 -10.88 -3.92
C ASP A 342 32.46 -10.61 -5.28
N GLU A 343 33.53 -11.34 -5.66
CA GLU A 343 34.18 -11.10 -6.95
C GLU A 343 33.36 -11.63 -8.13
N VAL A 344 32.53 -12.66 -7.93
CA VAL A 344 31.55 -13.10 -8.94
C VAL A 344 30.44 -12.06 -9.09
N ALA A 345 29.89 -11.56 -7.98
CA ALA A 345 28.88 -10.50 -8.00
C ALA A 345 29.40 -9.23 -8.69
N VAL A 346 30.64 -8.84 -8.42
CA VAL A 346 31.33 -7.73 -9.10
C VAL A 346 31.43 -7.96 -10.61
N ALA A 347 31.79 -9.18 -11.03
CA ALA A 347 31.94 -9.49 -12.45
C ALA A 347 30.58 -9.35 -13.16
N THR A 348 29.53 -9.89 -12.57
CA THR A 348 28.14 -9.76 -13.04
C THR A 348 27.68 -8.30 -13.09
N LEU A 349 27.97 -7.49 -12.06
CA LEU A 349 27.60 -6.07 -12.07
C LEU A 349 28.37 -5.27 -13.13
N ARG A 350 29.61 -5.66 -13.45
CA ARG A 350 30.37 -5.05 -14.54
C ARG A 350 29.81 -5.42 -15.91
N GLU A 351 29.47 -6.70 -16.10
CA GLU A 351 28.78 -7.19 -17.30
C GLU A 351 27.46 -6.43 -17.51
N ALA A 352 26.68 -6.25 -16.44
CA ALA A 352 25.46 -5.46 -16.47
C ALA A 352 25.71 -3.98 -16.84
N LEU A 353 26.80 -3.38 -16.37
CA LEU A 353 27.18 -2.01 -16.72
C LEU A 353 27.72 -1.86 -18.15
N ASP A 354 28.30 -2.91 -18.72
CA ASP A 354 28.69 -2.92 -20.12
C ASP A 354 27.44 -2.94 -21.02
N ALA A 355 26.38 -3.64 -20.61
CA ALA A 355 25.09 -3.65 -21.27
C ALA A 355 24.27 -2.36 -21.03
N MET A 356 24.34 -1.80 -19.82
CA MET A 356 23.65 -0.57 -19.41
C MET A 356 24.63 0.49 -18.88
N PRO A 357 25.41 1.14 -19.77
CA PRO A 357 26.42 2.11 -19.36
C PRO A 357 25.82 3.27 -18.56
N GLY A 358 26.39 3.52 -17.39
CA GLY A 358 25.98 4.65 -16.55
C GLY A 358 24.70 4.42 -15.76
N ASN A 359 24.12 3.21 -15.74
CA ASN A 359 22.98 2.92 -14.87
C ASN A 359 23.35 3.16 -13.39
N ALA A 360 22.70 4.15 -12.78
CA ALA A 360 23.05 4.62 -11.45
C ALA A 360 22.88 3.55 -10.36
N LYS A 361 21.87 2.67 -10.51
CA LYS A 361 21.58 1.63 -9.51
C LYS A 361 22.64 0.53 -9.51
N LEU A 362 23.07 0.10 -10.69
CA LEU A 362 24.18 -0.85 -10.83
C LEU A 362 25.49 -0.28 -10.29
N LEU A 363 25.78 0.99 -10.57
CA LEU A 363 26.96 1.69 -10.03
C LEU A 363 26.91 1.79 -8.49
N GLU A 364 25.76 2.14 -7.92
CA GLU A 364 25.55 2.20 -6.47
C GLU A 364 25.79 0.83 -5.82
N VAL A 365 25.17 -0.24 -6.33
CA VAL A 365 25.32 -1.57 -5.74
C VAL A 365 26.76 -2.07 -5.88
N LEU A 366 27.41 -1.84 -7.02
CA LEU A 366 28.83 -2.16 -7.19
C LEU A 366 29.71 -1.37 -6.20
N ALA A 367 29.39 -0.10 -5.93
CA ALA A 367 30.09 0.70 -4.93
C ALA A 367 29.93 0.12 -3.52
N LEU A 368 28.73 -0.36 -3.16
CA LEU A 368 28.45 -1.01 -1.87
C LEU A 368 29.25 -2.31 -1.71
N VAL A 369 29.31 -3.16 -2.75
CA VAL A 369 30.14 -4.37 -2.70
C VAL A 369 31.61 -4.01 -2.49
N ARG A 370 32.13 -2.99 -3.20
CA ARG A 370 33.51 -2.52 -3.00
C ARG A 370 33.75 -1.90 -1.62
N LEU A 371 32.75 -1.23 -1.05
CA LEU A 371 32.79 -0.68 0.29
C LEU A 371 32.92 -1.80 1.34
N ASN A 372 32.13 -2.88 1.21
CA ASN A 372 32.19 -4.04 2.11
C ASN A 372 33.54 -4.77 2.03
N GLN A 373 34.12 -4.85 0.82
CA GLN A 373 35.49 -5.34 0.59
C GLN A 373 36.59 -4.39 1.10
N ARG A 374 36.23 -3.27 1.74
CA ARG A 374 37.15 -2.21 2.21
C ARG A 374 37.99 -1.57 1.10
N ARG A 375 37.57 -1.69 -0.16
CA ARG A 375 38.18 -1.03 -1.33
C ARG A 375 37.60 0.38 -1.51
N TYR A 376 37.85 1.22 -0.51
CA TYR A 376 37.18 2.53 -0.38
C TYR A 376 37.42 3.49 -1.55
N SER A 377 38.60 3.46 -2.18
CA SER A 377 38.89 4.32 -3.34
C SER A 377 37.99 3.97 -4.53
N LEU A 378 37.92 2.68 -4.88
CA LEU A 378 37.05 2.18 -5.95
C LEU A 378 35.58 2.46 -5.65
N ALA A 379 35.15 2.24 -4.40
CA ALA A 379 33.79 2.56 -3.99
C ALA A 379 33.46 4.05 -4.19
N ALA A 380 34.36 4.97 -3.80
CA ALA A 380 34.17 6.40 -3.99
C ALA A 380 34.07 6.79 -5.47
N ASP A 381 34.94 6.22 -6.32
CA ASP A 381 34.92 6.49 -7.76
C ASP A 381 33.61 5.99 -8.41
N LEU A 382 33.05 4.88 -7.94
CA LEU A 382 31.77 4.34 -8.40
C LEU A 382 30.59 5.19 -7.91
N PHE A 383 30.59 5.63 -6.64
CA PHE A 383 29.59 6.57 -6.15
C PHE A 383 29.62 7.90 -6.90
N ALA A 384 30.81 8.40 -7.25
CA ALA A 384 30.96 9.60 -8.07
C ALA A 384 30.34 9.42 -9.47
N GLN A 385 30.57 8.27 -10.10
CA GLN A 385 29.96 7.94 -11.39
C GLN A 385 28.44 7.80 -11.29
N ALA A 386 27.94 7.11 -10.26
CA ALA A 386 26.51 6.97 -10.01
C ALA A 386 25.85 8.34 -9.83
N TRP A 387 26.47 9.22 -9.04
CA TRP A 387 25.98 10.58 -8.85
C TRP A 387 25.92 11.37 -10.15
N LYS A 388 26.98 11.30 -10.97
CA LYS A 388 27.03 11.95 -12.28
C LYS A 388 25.85 11.52 -13.16
N SER A 389 25.53 10.23 -13.17
CA SER A 389 24.37 9.69 -13.91
C SER A 389 23.04 10.19 -13.35
N LEU A 390 22.87 10.19 -12.02
CA LEU A 390 21.64 10.65 -11.37
C LEU A 390 21.37 12.14 -11.63
N THR A 391 22.42 12.96 -11.73
CA THR A 391 22.32 14.41 -11.98
C THR A 391 22.45 14.80 -13.45
N ALA A 392 22.50 13.84 -14.37
CA ALA A 392 22.55 14.16 -15.80
C ALA A 392 21.26 14.86 -16.26
N GLU A 393 21.37 15.75 -17.24
CA GLU A 393 20.22 16.46 -17.80
C GLU A 393 19.22 15.45 -18.38
N GLY A 394 17.95 15.53 -17.96
CA GLY A 394 16.90 14.58 -18.34
C GLY A 394 16.78 13.33 -17.46
N SER A 395 17.61 13.17 -16.42
CA SER A 395 17.45 12.10 -15.43
C SER A 395 16.26 12.37 -14.49
N GLU A 396 15.33 11.43 -14.41
CA GLU A 396 14.24 11.42 -13.41
C GLU A 396 14.59 10.61 -12.16
N ALA A 397 15.77 9.97 -12.13
CA ALA A 397 16.15 9.05 -11.06
C ALA A 397 16.54 9.82 -9.78
N VAL A 398 15.88 9.47 -8.66
CA VAL A 398 16.13 10.06 -7.35
C VAL A 398 17.05 9.13 -6.53
N PRO A 399 18.21 9.61 -6.05
CA PRO A 399 19.05 8.84 -5.14
C PRO A 399 18.33 8.52 -3.82
N SER A 400 18.62 7.35 -3.26
CA SER A 400 18.13 7.00 -1.92
C SER A 400 18.89 7.76 -0.82
N ASN A 401 18.31 7.91 0.37
CA ASN A 401 19.02 8.51 1.51
C ASN A 401 20.26 7.69 1.88
N LEU A 402 20.17 6.37 1.73
CA LEU A 402 21.27 5.43 1.93
C LEU A 402 22.41 5.65 0.93
N PHE A 403 22.13 6.06 -0.31
CA PHE A 403 23.17 6.42 -1.28
C PHE A 403 24.11 7.48 -0.70
N PHE A 404 23.55 8.59 -0.22
CA PHE A 404 24.32 9.70 0.34
C PHE A 404 25.05 9.29 1.61
N TYR A 405 24.40 8.53 2.48
CA TYR A 405 25.02 7.96 3.68
C TYR A 405 26.23 7.06 3.36
N HIS A 406 26.08 6.12 2.42
CA HIS A 406 27.16 5.21 2.04
C HIS A 406 28.30 5.94 1.35
N TYR A 407 28.01 6.98 0.57
CA TYR A 407 29.06 7.81 0.00
C TYR A 407 29.80 8.62 1.08
N ALA A 408 29.07 9.24 2.01
CA ALA A 408 29.66 9.96 3.14
C ALA A 408 30.57 9.07 4.00
N THR A 409 30.13 7.85 4.32
CA THR A 409 30.92 6.88 5.08
C THR A 409 32.16 6.40 4.30
N THR A 410 32.05 6.22 2.98
CA THR A 410 33.19 5.90 2.11
C THR A 410 34.23 7.02 2.11
N CYS A 411 33.80 8.27 1.94
CA CYS A 411 34.67 9.44 2.02
C CYS A 411 35.30 9.61 3.42
N THR A 412 34.58 9.21 4.48
CA THR A 412 35.11 9.19 5.85
C THR A 412 36.26 8.19 5.98
N HIS A 413 36.15 6.97 5.43
CA HIS A 413 37.27 6.01 5.40
C HIS A 413 38.49 6.54 4.66
N LEU A 414 38.25 7.26 3.56
CA LEU A 414 39.29 7.91 2.76
C LEU A 414 39.87 9.19 3.39
N ARG A 415 39.31 9.67 4.50
CA ARG A 415 39.68 10.94 5.15
C ARG A 415 39.46 12.17 4.27
N ARG A 416 38.53 12.07 3.31
CA ARG A 416 38.04 13.19 2.49
C ARG A 416 36.95 13.95 3.26
N THR A 417 37.37 14.66 4.31
CA THR A 417 36.46 15.25 5.31
C THR A 417 35.40 16.17 4.70
N GLN A 418 35.78 17.03 3.75
CA GLN A 418 34.87 18.02 3.20
C GLN A 418 33.81 17.39 2.29
N GLU A 419 34.21 16.42 1.46
CA GLU A 419 33.30 15.62 0.64
C GLU A 419 32.37 14.77 1.52
N ALA A 420 32.90 14.13 2.56
CA ALA A 420 32.07 13.35 3.48
C ALA A 420 31.01 14.20 4.17
N ALA A 421 31.34 15.44 4.58
CA ALA A 421 30.39 16.37 5.18
C ALA A 421 29.33 16.84 4.19
N GLU A 422 29.69 17.06 2.94
CA GLU A 422 28.75 17.39 1.87
C GLU A 422 27.75 16.25 1.62
N TRP A 423 28.22 15.01 1.52
CA TRP A 423 27.33 13.86 1.31
C TRP A 423 26.47 13.57 2.53
N LEU A 424 27.03 13.71 3.74
CA LEU A 424 26.26 13.55 4.97
C LEU A 424 25.19 14.64 5.12
N GLN A 425 25.49 15.88 4.68
CA GLN A 425 24.51 16.96 4.65
C GLN A 425 23.29 16.57 3.81
N ARG A 426 23.50 16.08 2.59
CA ARG A 426 22.40 15.63 1.72
C ARG A 426 21.60 14.48 2.33
N ALA A 427 22.27 13.53 2.98
CA ALA A 427 21.60 12.44 3.68
C ALA A 427 20.68 12.96 4.80
N VAL A 428 21.18 13.89 5.61
CA VAL A 428 20.46 14.47 6.76
C VAL A 428 19.34 15.43 6.35
N GLU A 429 19.49 16.15 5.25
CA GLU A 429 18.44 17.02 4.70
C GLU A 429 17.22 16.21 4.20
N LEU A 430 17.45 14.99 3.72
CA LEU A 430 16.38 14.08 3.31
C LEU A 430 15.78 13.30 4.47
N ASP A 431 16.61 12.84 5.39
CA ASP A 431 16.20 12.11 6.59
C ASP A 431 17.16 12.39 7.75
N PRO A 432 16.72 13.14 8.77
CA PRO A 432 17.52 13.45 9.95
C PRO A 432 18.07 12.21 10.69
N GLU A 433 17.40 11.05 10.61
CA GLU A 433 17.84 9.81 11.29
C GLU A 433 19.16 9.26 10.70
N MET A 434 19.54 9.68 9.49
CA MET A 434 20.82 9.31 8.88
C MET A 434 22.01 9.77 9.73
N LEU A 435 21.85 10.84 10.51
CA LEU A 435 22.89 11.30 11.43
C LEU A 435 23.09 10.31 12.59
N ASP A 436 22.02 9.74 13.13
CA ASP A 436 22.08 8.72 14.18
C ASP A 436 22.73 7.43 13.67
N LEU A 437 22.37 7.00 12.46
CA LEU A 437 22.99 5.84 11.80
C LEU A 437 24.49 6.06 11.53
N TYR A 438 24.89 7.27 11.14
CA TYR A 438 26.30 7.64 10.98
C TYR A 438 27.06 7.57 12.29
N MET A 439 26.40 7.93 13.38
CA MET A 439 26.96 7.93 14.72
C MET A 439 27.12 6.55 15.32
N GLN A 440 26.12 5.67 15.18
CA GLN A 440 26.23 4.27 15.58
C GLN A 440 27.43 3.59 14.91
N ARG A 441 27.59 3.79 13.59
CA ARG A 441 28.75 3.28 12.85
C ARG A 441 30.06 3.90 13.35
N SER A 442 30.07 5.20 13.63
CA SER A 442 31.27 5.89 14.09
C SER A 442 31.75 5.33 15.42
N LEU A 443 30.87 5.21 16.42
CA LEU A 443 31.23 4.73 17.76
C LEU A 443 31.82 3.31 17.75
N THR A 444 31.28 2.43 16.90
CA THR A 444 31.73 1.03 16.76
C THR A 444 32.94 0.84 15.83
N ALA A 445 33.36 1.87 15.11
CA ALA A 445 34.47 1.80 14.18
C ALA A 445 35.84 1.96 14.88
N THR A 446 36.92 1.83 14.11
CA THR A 446 38.29 2.08 14.57
C THR A 446 38.46 3.53 15.07
N SER A 447 39.36 3.76 16.04
CA SER A 447 39.66 5.12 16.53
C SER A 447 40.02 6.09 15.39
N ARG A 448 40.77 5.64 14.38
CA ARG A 448 41.07 6.46 13.19
C ARG A 448 39.81 6.88 12.42
N PHE A 449 38.81 6.02 12.30
CA PHE A 449 37.53 6.37 11.69
C PHE A 449 36.78 7.38 12.57
N ARG A 450 36.69 7.15 13.90
CA ARG A 450 36.07 8.08 14.85
C ARG A 450 36.67 9.49 14.80
N GLN A 451 37.99 9.60 14.79
CA GLN A 451 38.69 10.88 14.64
C GLN A 451 38.36 11.58 13.33
N THR A 452 38.12 10.81 12.27
CA THR A 452 37.71 11.37 10.99
C THR A 452 36.25 11.78 11.00
N ALA A 453 35.36 10.95 11.54
CA ALA A 453 33.94 11.26 11.74
C ALA A 453 33.74 12.54 12.58
N ALA A 454 34.51 12.74 13.65
CA ALA A 454 34.48 13.97 14.44
C ALA A 454 34.91 15.21 13.62
N ARG A 455 35.85 15.05 12.66
CA ARG A 455 36.19 16.13 11.71
C ARG A 455 35.09 16.35 10.68
N VAL A 456 34.41 15.29 10.23
CA VAL A 456 33.27 15.36 9.30
C VAL A 456 32.09 16.08 9.94
N LEU A 457 31.70 15.73 11.17
CA LEU A 457 30.61 16.41 11.88
C LEU A 457 30.92 17.89 12.14
N ARG A 458 32.18 18.23 12.43
CA ARG A 458 32.60 19.64 12.54
C ARG A 458 32.47 20.38 11.21
N ALA A 459 32.85 19.75 10.11
CA ALA A 459 32.68 20.32 8.78
C ALA A 459 31.19 20.43 8.40
N LEU A 460 30.36 19.45 8.76
CA LEU A 460 28.91 19.48 8.57
C LEU A 460 28.26 20.63 9.34
N ALA A 461 28.62 20.81 10.62
CA ALA A 461 28.13 21.92 11.44
C ALA A 461 28.44 23.31 10.83
N ALA A 462 29.54 23.43 10.08
CA ALA A 462 29.90 24.67 9.40
C ALA A 462 29.21 24.85 8.04
N ARG A 463 28.58 23.80 7.50
CA ARG A 463 27.93 23.79 6.17
C ARG A 463 26.43 23.97 6.22
N VAL A 464 25.76 23.43 7.25
CA VAL A 464 24.31 23.49 7.36
C VAL A 464 23.83 24.93 7.48
N SER A 465 22.77 25.28 6.74
CA SER A 465 22.25 26.66 6.73
C SER A 465 21.54 27.05 8.02
N SER A 466 20.95 26.07 8.71
CA SER A 466 20.36 26.24 10.05
C SER A 466 21.17 25.44 11.08
N PRO A 467 21.56 26.03 12.22
CA PRO A 467 22.24 25.30 13.29
C PRO A 467 21.39 24.12 13.80
N MET A 468 21.95 22.92 13.78
CA MET A 468 21.30 21.71 14.27
C MET A 468 21.96 21.24 15.58
N ALA A 469 21.18 21.16 16.66
CA ALA A 469 21.64 20.68 17.96
C ALA A 469 22.17 19.24 17.88
N ALA A 470 21.54 18.39 17.08
CA ALA A 470 21.89 16.98 16.93
C ALA A 470 23.35 16.78 16.48
N ILE A 471 23.85 17.60 15.55
CA ILE A 471 25.25 17.54 15.10
C ILE A 471 26.21 17.79 16.28
N HIS A 472 25.87 18.74 17.15
CA HIS A 472 26.70 19.09 18.30
C HIS A 472 26.64 18.05 19.43
N VAL A 473 25.47 17.46 19.68
CA VAL A 473 25.32 16.31 20.61
C VAL A 473 26.21 15.14 20.15
N HIS A 474 26.13 14.81 18.87
CA HIS A 474 26.88 13.71 18.28
C HIS A 474 28.38 13.98 18.22
N LEU A 475 28.78 15.20 17.84
CA LEU A 475 30.18 15.61 17.87
C LEU A 475 30.75 15.61 19.29
N GLY A 476 29.99 16.09 20.29
CA GLY A 476 30.37 16.03 21.70
C GLY A 476 30.61 14.59 22.16
N THR A 477 29.70 13.68 21.81
CA THR A 477 29.81 12.25 22.13
C THR A 477 31.05 11.61 21.51
N LEU A 478 31.35 11.87 20.22
CA LEU A 478 32.58 11.36 19.59
C LEU A 478 33.85 11.95 20.22
N LEU A 479 33.83 13.22 20.61
CA LEU A 479 34.98 13.86 21.25
C LEU A 479 35.23 13.28 22.64
N LEU A 480 34.17 12.98 23.39
CA LEU A 480 34.27 12.32 24.70
C LEU A 480 34.86 10.91 24.56
N ALA A 481 34.39 10.13 23.58
CA ALA A 481 34.94 8.80 23.28
C ALA A 481 36.41 8.81 22.81
N GLU A 482 36.92 9.95 22.36
CA GLU A 482 38.34 10.17 22.02
C GLU A 482 39.07 10.98 23.11
N GLU A 483 38.56 10.96 24.34
CA GLU A 483 39.14 11.56 25.55
C GLU A 483 39.41 13.08 25.45
N GLN A 484 38.68 13.76 24.57
CA GLN A 484 38.77 15.22 24.37
C GLN A 484 37.68 15.94 25.15
N THR A 485 37.63 15.70 26.47
CA THR A 485 36.57 16.12 27.39
C THR A 485 36.23 17.61 27.30
N SER A 486 37.21 18.50 27.41
CA SER A 486 36.94 19.94 27.36
C SER A 486 36.41 20.41 25.99
N ARG A 487 36.69 19.68 24.89
CA ARG A 487 36.07 19.95 23.59
C ARG A 487 34.65 19.42 23.52
N ALA A 488 34.40 18.23 24.08
CA ALA A 488 33.07 17.65 24.15
C ALA A 488 32.09 18.57 24.89
N ILE A 489 32.49 19.09 26.07
CA ILE A 489 31.70 20.06 26.86
C ILE A 489 31.31 21.27 26.01
N ARG A 490 32.23 21.84 25.24
CA ARG A 490 31.93 23.00 24.37
C ARG A 490 30.89 22.69 23.31
N GLU A 491 30.87 21.48 22.76
CA GLU A 491 29.87 21.08 21.78
C GLU A 491 28.52 20.77 22.45
N PHE A 492 28.51 20.15 23.63
CA PHE A 492 27.27 19.99 24.42
C PHE A 492 26.66 21.35 24.81
N ASP A 493 27.48 22.32 25.25
CA ASP A 493 27.03 23.70 25.53
C ASP A 493 26.43 24.38 24.28
N ARG A 494 27.00 24.12 23.10
CA ARG A 494 26.44 24.61 21.83
C ARG A 494 25.09 23.96 21.52
N ALA A 495 24.93 22.66 21.74
CA ALA A 495 23.65 21.98 21.56
C ALA A 495 22.56 22.59 22.44
N VAL A 496 22.84 22.81 23.73
CA VAL A 496 21.92 23.49 24.66
C VAL A 496 21.61 24.92 24.20
N THR A 497 22.62 25.66 23.72
CA THR A 497 22.43 27.03 23.21
C THR A 497 21.54 27.07 21.98
N ILE A 498 21.68 26.11 21.05
CA ILE A 498 20.83 26.00 19.86
C ILE A 498 19.39 25.71 20.27
N VAL A 499 19.16 24.71 21.12
CA VAL A 499 17.80 24.36 21.58
C VAL A 499 17.15 25.51 22.35
N ARG A 500 17.92 26.30 23.12
CA ARG A 500 17.40 27.49 23.79
C ARG A 500 16.92 28.55 22.81
N ARG A 501 17.60 28.69 21.65
CA ARG A 501 17.23 29.64 20.60
C ARG A 501 16.12 29.11 19.70
N ASP A 502 16.08 27.80 19.50
CA ASP A 502 15.11 27.09 18.69
C ASP A 502 14.53 25.88 19.47
N PRO A 503 13.46 26.10 20.26
CA PRO A 503 12.87 25.05 21.10
C PRO A 503 12.29 23.87 20.32
N LEU A 504 12.10 23.97 18.99
CA LEU A 504 11.64 22.85 18.16
C LEU A 504 12.65 21.69 18.16
N GLN A 505 13.92 21.99 18.43
CA GLN A 505 14.98 20.98 18.51
C GLN A 505 15.10 20.31 19.89
N SER A 506 14.19 20.61 20.83
CA SER A 506 14.22 20.09 22.21
C SER A 506 14.24 18.57 22.31
N ALA A 507 13.62 17.86 21.36
CA ALA A 507 13.68 16.40 21.25
C ALA A 507 15.11 15.84 21.16
N THR A 508 16.09 16.66 20.75
CA THR A 508 17.51 16.27 20.69
C THR A 508 18.13 16.07 22.08
N LEU A 509 17.64 16.79 23.10
CA LEU A 509 18.18 16.73 24.47
C LEU A 509 17.56 15.54 25.22
N THR A 510 17.92 14.34 24.78
CA THR A 510 17.47 13.07 25.35
C THR A 510 18.08 12.79 26.72
N PRO A 511 17.54 11.85 27.52
CA PRO A 511 18.19 11.38 28.75
C PRO A 511 19.66 11.00 28.52
N ARG A 512 19.93 10.28 27.41
CA ARG A 512 21.29 9.90 26.98
C ARG A 512 22.20 11.11 26.75
N PHE A 513 21.69 12.21 26.18
CA PHE A 513 22.46 13.44 26.03
C PHE A 513 22.88 13.99 27.40
N PHE A 514 21.93 14.13 28.33
CA PHE A 514 22.22 14.65 29.66
C PHE A 514 23.18 13.76 30.44
N PHE A 515 23.06 12.44 30.30
CA PHE A 515 23.99 11.49 30.90
C PHE A 515 25.43 11.71 30.41
N TRP A 516 25.67 11.66 29.10
CA TRP A 516 27.02 11.84 28.55
C TRP A 516 27.58 13.25 28.78
N TYR A 517 26.70 14.25 28.85
CA TYR A 517 27.12 15.59 29.21
C TYR A 517 27.55 15.66 30.69
N GLY A 518 26.80 15.04 31.60
CA GLY A 518 27.17 14.89 33.01
C GLY A 518 28.51 14.19 33.19
N VAL A 519 28.72 13.07 32.49
CA VAL A 519 30.00 12.34 32.49
C VAL A 519 31.16 13.22 32.02
N ALA A 520 30.97 13.98 30.93
CA ALA A 520 32.01 14.88 30.44
C ALA A 520 32.34 15.99 31.46
N LEU A 521 31.33 16.58 32.10
CA LEU A 521 31.53 17.63 33.11
C LEU A 521 32.25 17.11 34.34
N ASP A 522 31.93 15.89 34.79
CA ASP A 522 32.58 15.27 35.93
C ASP A 522 34.06 14.96 35.65
N GLN A 523 34.38 14.40 34.48
CA GLN A 523 35.77 14.17 34.04
C GLN A 523 36.61 15.47 33.94
N ASP A 524 35.98 16.62 33.71
CA ASP A 524 36.63 17.93 33.66
C ASP A 524 36.68 18.61 35.06
N GLY A 525 36.12 17.98 36.10
CA GLY A 525 36.08 18.48 37.47
C GLY A 525 34.95 19.46 37.78
N GLN A 526 33.96 19.59 36.89
CA GLN A 526 32.82 20.49 37.04
C GLN A 526 31.62 19.79 37.70
N THR A 527 31.84 19.23 38.89
CA THR A 527 30.91 18.31 39.57
C THR A 527 29.52 18.89 39.80
N ASP A 528 29.38 20.17 40.17
CA ASP A 528 28.06 20.75 40.42
C ASP A 528 27.22 20.83 39.14
N ARG A 529 27.84 21.15 37.99
CA ARG A 529 27.15 21.09 36.68
C ARG A 529 26.85 19.65 36.27
N ALA A 530 27.72 18.70 36.60
CA ALA A 530 27.49 17.30 36.32
C ALA A 530 26.24 16.79 37.06
N VAL A 531 26.09 17.15 38.34
CA VAL A 531 24.89 16.86 39.14
C VAL A 531 23.63 17.42 38.48
N GLU A 532 23.63 18.67 38.02
CA GLU A 532 22.49 19.25 37.30
C GLU A 532 22.11 18.46 36.04
N MET A 533 23.10 17.94 35.30
CA MET A 533 22.86 17.14 34.11
C MET A 533 22.31 15.75 34.46
N PHE A 534 22.84 15.07 35.47
CA PHE A 534 22.29 13.78 35.92
C PHE A 534 20.87 13.93 36.49
N GLU A 535 20.59 14.98 37.27
CA GLU A 535 19.23 15.29 37.71
C GLU A 535 18.30 15.57 36.51
N SER A 536 18.81 16.20 35.46
CA SER A 536 18.04 16.41 34.22
C SER A 536 17.77 15.12 33.46
N CYS A 537 18.74 14.19 33.44
CA CYS A 537 18.58 12.85 32.89
C CYS A 537 17.46 12.10 33.62
N ILE A 538 17.53 12.03 34.96
CA ILE A 538 16.57 11.31 35.81
C ILE A 538 15.16 11.95 35.75
N ARG A 539 15.05 13.28 35.59
CA ARG A 539 13.75 13.92 35.38
C ARG A 539 13.07 13.50 34.08
N LEU A 540 13.83 13.23 33.03
CA LEU A 540 13.30 12.79 31.74
C LEU A 540 13.06 11.28 31.69
N ASP A 541 13.93 10.52 32.34
CA ASP A 541 13.82 9.07 32.47
C ASP A 541 14.17 8.65 33.91
N PRO A 542 13.15 8.49 34.78
CA PRO A 542 13.33 8.10 36.17
C PRO A 542 14.00 6.74 36.36
N ASP A 543 13.99 5.89 35.34
CA ASP A 543 14.52 4.53 35.36
C ASP A 543 15.89 4.43 34.64
N TYR A 544 16.54 5.56 34.35
CA TYR A 544 17.88 5.58 33.74
C TYR A 544 18.95 5.14 34.76
N ALA A 545 19.15 3.83 34.88
CA ALA A 545 19.96 3.19 35.93
C ALA A 545 21.38 3.76 36.06
N ASP A 546 22.07 4.02 34.94
CA ASP A 546 23.43 4.57 34.99
C ASP A 546 23.44 5.99 35.60
N ALA A 547 22.46 6.84 35.29
CA ALA A 547 22.39 8.20 35.81
C ALA A 547 22.05 8.19 37.30
N LEU A 548 21.16 7.29 37.74
CA LEU A 548 20.86 7.06 39.15
C LEU A 548 22.12 6.64 39.92
N ASN A 549 22.89 5.69 39.39
CA ASN A 549 24.15 5.26 39.98
C ASN A 549 25.19 6.37 40.03
N TYR A 550 25.45 7.05 38.90
CA TYR A 550 26.44 8.14 38.84
C TYR A 550 26.09 9.27 39.80
N LEU A 551 24.83 9.70 39.87
CA LEU A 551 24.41 10.74 40.80
C LEU A 551 24.58 10.30 42.27
N ALA A 552 24.17 9.07 42.59
CA ALA A 552 24.33 8.51 43.93
C ALA A 552 25.81 8.42 44.34
N TYR A 553 26.67 7.98 43.44
CA TYR A 553 28.12 7.92 43.64
C TYR A 553 28.72 9.31 43.89
N LEU A 554 28.38 10.31 43.07
CA LEU A 554 28.88 11.69 43.26
C LEU A 554 28.48 12.29 44.61
N TRP A 555 27.28 11.99 45.09
CA TRP A 555 26.82 12.38 46.42
C TRP A 555 27.54 11.62 47.54
N ALA A 556 27.76 10.32 47.36
CA ALA A 556 28.48 9.47 48.30
C ALA A 556 29.93 9.92 48.50
N VAL A 557 30.68 10.13 47.41
CA VAL A 557 32.08 10.62 47.45
C VAL A 557 32.20 11.95 48.20
N ARG A 558 31.17 12.82 48.11
CA ARG A 558 31.11 14.11 48.81
C ARG A 558 30.51 14.04 50.22
N ALA A 559 30.02 12.87 50.64
CA ALA A 559 29.29 12.66 51.89
C ALA A 559 28.08 13.60 52.08
N ILE A 560 27.35 13.88 50.99
CA ILE A 560 26.14 14.73 51.01
C ILE A 560 24.93 13.94 50.52
N ARG A 561 23.71 14.32 50.93
CA ARG A 561 22.44 13.74 50.45
C ARG A 561 22.42 12.19 50.47
N LEU A 562 23.08 11.56 51.44
CA LEU A 562 23.30 10.10 51.48
C LEU A 562 21.99 9.29 51.49
N ASP A 563 20.94 9.79 52.15
CA ASP A 563 19.62 9.14 52.12
C ASP A 563 18.98 9.15 50.73
N GLU A 564 19.24 10.20 49.94
CA GLU A 564 18.76 10.30 48.56
C GLU A 564 19.60 9.43 47.63
N ALA A 565 20.92 9.43 47.81
CA ALA A 565 21.84 8.54 47.11
C ALA A 565 21.44 7.08 47.31
N LEU A 566 21.11 6.70 48.55
CA LEU A 566 20.64 5.35 48.89
C LEU A 566 19.36 4.97 48.14
N ARG A 567 18.40 5.91 47.99
CA ARG A 567 17.18 5.63 47.21
C ARG A 567 17.48 5.45 45.72
N HIS A 568 18.30 6.32 45.13
CA HIS A 568 18.63 6.22 43.71
C HIS A 568 19.38 4.92 43.40
N ILE A 569 20.36 4.53 44.21
CA ILE A 569 21.10 3.29 43.99
C ILE A 569 20.22 2.05 44.19
N GLN A 570 19.27 2.09 45.13
CA GLN A 570 18.29 1.01 45.31
C GLN A 570 17.38 0.86 44.09
N THR A 571 16.94 1.98 43.48
CA THR A 571 16.22 1.93 42.21
C THR A 571 17.09 1.35 41.09
N ALA A 572 18.33 1.82 40.94
CA ALA A 572 19.25 1.29 39.92
C ALA A 572 19.49 -0.23 40.08
N LEU A 573 19.67 -0.71 41.31
CA LEU A 573 19.81 -2.13 41.63
C LEU A 573 18.51 -2.93 41.47
N SER A 574 17.34 -2.30 41.55
CA SER A 574 16.08 -2.97 41.22
C SER A 574 15.93 -3.23 39.73
N LEU A 575 16.57 -2.40 38.89
CA LEU A 575 16.58 -2.52 37.43
C LEU A 575 17.67 -3.48 36.95
N ASP A 576 18.87 -3.43 37.56
CA ASP A 576 19.97 -4.35 37.30
C ASP A 576 20.60 -4.88 38.62
N PRO A 577 20.01 -5.94 39.21
CA PRO A 577 20.44 -6.47 40.51
C PRO A 577 21.83 -7.12 40.54
N GLY A 578 22.41 -7.38 39.36
CA GLY A 578 23.69 -8.07 39.19
C GLY A 578 24.86 -7.12 38.87
N ASN A 579 24.61 -5.82 38.79
CA ASN A 579 25.62 -4.86 38.38
C ASN A 579 26.65 -4.61 39.50
N ALA A 580 27.87 -5.11 39.33
CA ALA A 580 28.95 -4.96 40.32
C ALA A 580 29.23 -3.49 40.68
N ALA A 581 29.17 -2.57 39.71
CA ALA A 581 29.41 -1.15 39.95
C ALA A 581 28.29 -0.51 40.80
N TYR A 582 27.04 -0.95 40.62
CA TYR A 582 25.94 -0.42 41.42
C TYR A 582 25.97 -0.96 42.86
N ILE A 583 26.38 -2.22 43.01
CA ILE A 583 26.58 -2.84 44.32
C ILE A 583 27.73 -2.15 45.05
N ASP A 584 28.84 -1.84 44.36
CA ASP A 584 29.94 -1.05 44.92
C ASP A 584 29.48 0.33 45.41
N THR A 585 28.76 1.09 44.58
CA THR A 585 28.19 2.39 44.98
C THR A 585 27.31 2.27 46.23
N LEU A 586 26.48 1.22 46.34
CA LEU A 586 25.67 0.97 47.54
C LEU A 586 26.54 0.72 48.77
N GLY A 587 27.57 -0.12 48.63
CA GLY A 587 28.55 -0.38 49.68
C GLY A 587 29.26 0.90 50.14
N TRP A 588 29.67 1.75 49.19
CA TRP A 588 30.27 3.03 49.47
C TRP A 588 29.32 4.00 50.17
N ILE A 589 28.04 4.03 49.79
CA ILE A 589 27.02 4.81 50.52
C ILE A 589 26.89 4.33 51.96
N TYR A 590 26.82 3.02 52.21
CA TYR A 590 26.78 2.48 53.57
C TYR A 590 28.03 2.81 54.38
N HIS A 591 29.22 2.78 53.75
CA HIS A 591 30.45 3.22 54.37
C HIS A 591 30.34 4.68 54.84
N GLN A 592 29.90 5.58 53.96
CA GLN A 592 29.77 7.01 54.27
C GLN A 592 28.70 7.30 55.33
N MET A 593 27.67 6.44 55.44
CA MET A 593 26.66 6.50 56.50
C MET A 593 27.15 5.90 57.84
N GLY A 594 28.36 5.32 57.90
CA GLY A 594 28.90 4.65 59.09
C GLY A 594 28.34 3.24 59.34
N ARG A 595 27.62 2.67 58.36
CA ARG A 595 27.03 1.32 58.40
C ARG A 595 28.03 0.30 57.89
N TYR A 596 29.18 0.19 58.56
CA TYR A 596 30.36 -0.48 58.01
C TYR A 596 30.20 -2.00 57.81
N GLU A 597 29.47 -2.71 58.67
CA GLU A 597 29.23 -4.17 58.46
C GLU A 597 28.37 -4.41 57.22
N GLU A 598 27.32 -3.61 57.01
CA GLU A 598 26.48 -3.70 55.81
C GLU A 598 27.25 -3.28 54.55
N ALA A 599 28.13 -2.29 54.66
CA ALA A 599 29.05 -1.92 53.59
C ALA A 599 29.98 -3.08 53.24
N LEU A 600 30.56 -3.77 54.24
CA LEU A 600 31.46 -4.91 54.03
C LEU A 600 30.75 -6.04 53.28
N ASP A 601 29.56 -6.46 53.73
CA ASP A 601 28.79 -7.54 53.09
C ASP A 601 28.49 -7.24 51.60
N VAL A 602 28.12 -5.98 51.32
CA VAL A 602 27.80 -5.53 49.95
C VAL A 602 29.04 -5.42 49.08
N LEU A 603 30.14 -4.84 49.59
CA LEU A 603 31.39 -4.68 48.86
C LEU A 603 32.07 -6.03 48.57
N GLU A 604 32.01 -7.00 49.49
CA GLU A 604 32.51 -8.36 49.23
C GLU A 604 31.72 -9.05 48.11
N ARG A 605 30.41 -8.78 48.01
CA ARG A 605 29.60 -9.24 46.88
C ARG A 605 29.98 -8.53 45.57
N ALA A 606 30.27 -7.23 45.61
CA ALA A 606 30.73 -6.49 44.44
C ALA A 606 32.06 -7.06 43.90
N ASP A 607 33.01 -7.33 44.80
CA ASP A 607 34.31 -7.96 44.47
C ASP A 607 34.13 -9.38 43.92
N GLN A 608 33.22 -10.19 44.48
CA GLN A 608 32.92 -11.51 43.90
C GLN A 608 32.40 -11.45 42.46
N LEU A 609 31.63 -10.41 42.12
CA LEU A 609 31.06 -10.23 40.77
C LEU A 609 32.06 -9.61 39.80
N ARG A 610 32.96 -8.75 40.28
CA ARG A 610 34.06 -8.18 39.50
C ARG A 610 35.35 -8.17 40.34
N PRO A 611 36.06 -9.30 40.38
CA PRO A 611 37.32 -9.39 41.11
C PRO A 611 38.38 -8.45 40.53
N ASP A 612 39.30 -7.99 41.37
CA ASP A 612 40.45 -7.15 41.00
C ASP A 612 40.10 -5.74 40.48
N ASP A 613 38.87 -5.26 40.68
CA ASP A 613 38.49 -3.88 40.36
C ASP A 613 39.12 -2.90 41.38
N PRO A 614 39.96 -1.94 40.95
CA PRO A 614 40.68 -1.06 41.87
C PRO A 614 39.78 -0.18 42.75
N GLU A 615 38.63 0.25 42.25
CA GLU A 615 37.71 1.11 43.03
C GLU A 615 37.02 0.28 44.11
N ILE A 616 36.54 -0.93 43.76
CA ILE A 616 35.91 -1.85 44.71
C ILE A 616 36.88 -2.24 45.82
N LEU A 617 38.13 -2.57 45.46
CA LEU A 617 39.16 -2.94 46.44
C LEU A 617 39.51 -1.78 47.38
N ASP A 618 39.60 -0.56 46.88
CA ASP A 618 39.85 0.63 47.70
C ASP A 618 38.68 0.90 48.68
N HIS A 619 37.44 0.81 48.22
CA HIS A 619 36.26 0.92 49.09
C HIS A 619 36.22 -0.18 50.15
N LEU A 620 36.56 -1.42 49.77
CA LEU A 620 36.61 -2.57 50.67
C LEU A 620 37.69 -2.42 51.73
N GLU A 621 38.90 -2.01 51.34
CA GLU A 621 40.03 -1.75 52.26
C GLU A 621 39.65 -0.67 53.26
N LYS A 622 39.17 0.49 52.80
CA LYS A 622 38.72 1.59 53.67
C LYS A 622 37.64 1.14 54.65
N THR A 623 36.73 0.27 54.22
CA THR A 623 35.66 -0.25 55.08
C THR A 623 36.21 -1.22 56.13
N ARG A 624 37.14 -2.10 55.77
CA ARG A 624 37.82 -3.02 56.69
C ARG A 624 38.64 -2.27 57.73
N GLU A 625 39.35 -1.21 57.33
CA GLU A 625 40.08 -0.32 58.25
C GLU A 625 39.15 0.28 59.32
N LYS A 626 37.95 0.75 58.93
CA LYS A 626 36.96 1.29 59.87
C LYS A 626 36.43 0.24 60.85
N LEU A 627 36.38 -1.02 60.44
CA LEU A 627 36.01 -2.16 61.29
C LEU A 627 37.18 -2.72 62.11
N GLY A 628 38.42 -2.29 61.83
CA GLY A 628 39.63 -2.80 62.47
C GLY A 628 39.96 -4.26 62.09
N ARG A 629 39.63 -4.65 60.85
CA ARG A 629 39.84 -6.01 60.30
C ARG A 629 40.93 -6.05 59.25
#